data_AF-A0A958FSP2-F1
#
_entry.id   AF-A0A958FSP2-F1
#
_cell.length_a   1.000
_cell.length_b   1.000
_cell.length_c   1.000
_cell.angle_alpha   90.00
_cell.angle_beta   90.00
_cell.angle_gamma   90.00
#
_symmetry.space_group_name_H-M   'P 1'
#
loop_
_entity.id
_entity.type
_entity.pdbx_description
1 polymer ?
#
loop_
_entity_poly.entity_id
_entity_poly.type
_entity_poly.pdbx_seq_one_letter_code
_entity_poly.pdbx_strand_id
1 'polypeptide(L)'
;SMLQTFDEFTFANSLTVLFLSLVWYLVIILQYHVLVNAFTEVGVTESFLAVSAMLFVKTLLPVTFGDLGIREGIAVFFYGFFAVSEAAVFNASLLIFVLNFLLPALLGTFYLFKLRELKQNNTSTSNASSGVFDATLASKK
;
A
#
# COMPACT_ATOMS: atom_id res chain seq x y z
N SER A 1 5.91 -32.29 -8.07
CA SER A 1 6.52 -31.24 -7.24
C SER A 1 6.23 -29.79 -7.67
N MET A 2 5.30 -29.50 -8.57
CA MET A 2 4.63 -28.17 -8.66
C MET A 2 3.10 -28.27 -8.57
N LEU A 3 2.54 -29.47 -8.74
CA LEU A 3 1.09 -29.71 -8.67
C LEU A 3 0.56 -30.06 -7.27
N GLN A 4 1.44 -30.31 -6.28
CA GLN A 4 1.05 -30.60 -4.89
C GLN A 4 0.90 -29.34 -4.03
N THR A 5 1.41 -28.19 -4.47
CA THR A 5 1.26 -26.90 -3.74
C THR A 5 -0.16 -26.32 -3.86
N PHE A 6 -0.98 -26.85 -4.78
CA PHE A 6 -2.39 -26.48 -4.90
C PHE A 6 -3.31 -27.28 -3.96
N ASP A 7 -2.83 -28.40 -3.38
CA ASP A 7 -3.64 -29.26 -2.51
C ASP A 7 -3.58 -28.84 -1.03
N GLU A 8 -2.75 -27.85 -0.68
CA GLU A 8 -2.80 -27.15 0.61
C GLU A 8 -3.81 -26.00 0.64
N PHE A 9 -4.69 -25.90 -0.37
CA PHE A 9 -5.91 -25.07 -0.28
C PHE A 9 -6.92 -25.74 0.66
N THR A 10 -6.57 -25.80 1.95
CA THR A 10 -7.47 -26.19 3.03
C THR A 10 -8.69 -25.26 2.98
N PHE A 11 -9.91 -25.82 2.99
CA PHE A 11 -11.17 -25.07 2.95
C PHE A 11 -11.24 -23.92 4.00
N ALA A 12 -10.61 -24.12 5.16
CA ALA A 12 -10.48 -23.12 6.21
C ALA A 12 -9.65 -21.89 5.80
N ASN A 13 -8.61 -22.07 4.99
CA ASN A 13 -7.79 -20.97 4.48
C ASN A 13 -8.55 -20.16 3.43
N SER A 14 -9.31 -20.83 2.54
CA SER A 14 -10.18 -20.14 1.57
C SER A 14 -11.23 -19.26 2.24
N LEU A 15 -11.87 -19.77 3.30
CA LEU A 15 -12.88 -19.01 4.05
C LEU A 15 -12.25 -17.81 4.78
N THR A 16 -11.04 -17.97 5.31
CA THR A 16 -10.28 -16.88 5.94
C THR A 16 -9.94 -15.79 4.93
N VAL A 17 -9.47 -16.14 3.73
CA VAL A 17 -9.17 -15.18 2.66
C VAL A 17 -10.45 -14.47 2.18
N LEU A 18 -11.55 -15.20 2.08
CA LEU A 18 -12.86 -14.62 1.71
C LEU A 18 -13.31 -13.62 2.77
N PHE A 19 -13.27 -14.01 4.05
CA PHE A 19 -13.62 -13.11 5.16
C PHE A 19 -12.70 -11.89 5.22
N LEU A 20 -11.39 -12.08 5.03
CA LEU A 20 -10.42 -11.00 5.00
C LEU A 20 -10.68 -10.03 3.83
N SER A 21 -11.06 -10.56 2.66
CA SER A 21 -11.44 -9.76 1.50
C SER A 21 -12.72 -8.96 1.76
N LEU A 22 -13.70 -9.55 2.45
CA LEU A 22 -14.93 -8.88 2.86
C LEU A 22 -14.66 -7.75 3.85
N VAL A 23 -13.83 -7.99 4.87
CA VAL A 23 -13.43 -6.97 5.85
C VAL A 23 -12.68 -5.85 5.16
N TRP A 24 -11.73 -6.17 4.28
CA TRP A 24 -10.99 -5.18 3.50
C TRP A 24 -11.93 -4.32 2.65
N TYR A 25 -12.92 -4.94 2.00
CA TYR A 25 -13.94 -4.24 1.22
C TYR A 25 -14.75 -3.25 2.08
N LEU A 26 -15.23 -3.69 3.24
CA LEU A 26 -15.96 -2.84 4.18
C LEU A 26 -15.11 -1.69 4.71
N VAL A 27 -13.84 -1.95 5.02
CA VAL A 27 -12.90 -0.93 5.49
C VAL A 27 -12.70 0.15 4.42
N ILE A 28 -12.56 -0.22 3.14
CA ILE A 28 -12.41 0.76 2.06
C ILE A 28 -13.66 1.64 1.93
N ILE A 29 -14.85 1.05 1.97
CA ILE A 29 -16.10 1.82 1.93
C ILE A 29 -16.17 2.79 3.10
N LEU A 30 -15.84 2.32 4.31
CA LEU A 30 -15.87 3.15 5.51
C LEU A 30 -14.85 4.29 5.43
N GLN A 31 -13.63 4.03 4.95
CA GLN A 31 -12.61 5.06 4.77
C GLN A 31 -13.06 6.15 3.80
N TYR A 32 -13.62 5.77 2.65
CA TYR A 32 -14.17 6.72 1.69
C TYR A 32 -15.35 7.48 2.27
N HIS A 33 -16.29 6.80 2.93
CA HIS A 33 -17.45 7.44 3.53
C HIS A 33 -17.06 8.46 4.59
N VAL A 34 -16.22 8.09 5.57
CA VAL A 34 -15.82 8.99 6.66
C VAL A 34 -15.05 10.20 6.14
N LEU A 35 -14.13 10.00 5.18
CA LEU A 35 -13.31 11.10 4.68
C LEU A 35 -14.10 12.02 3.75
N VAL A 36 -14.96 11.49 2.87
CA VAL A 36 -15.84 12.33 2.05
C VAL A 36 -16.83 13.09 2.94
N ASN A 37 -17.42 12.41 3.93
CA ASN A 37 -18.33 13.01 4.90
C ASN A 37 -17.69 14.12 5.74
N ALA A 38 -16.37 14.11 5.91
CA ALA A 38 -15.63 15.19 6.58
C ALA A 38 -15.57 16.49 5.75
N PHE A 39 -15.72 16.42 4.42
CA PHE A 39 -15.70 17.59 3.54
C PHE A 39 -17.10 17.98 3.05
N THR A 40 -18.01 17.03 2.90
CA THR A 40 -19.38 17.26 2.41
C THR A 40 -20.29 16.17 2.96
N GLU A 41 -21.50 16.53 3.39
CA GLU A 41 -22.48 15.53 3.81
C GLU A 41 -22.78 14.58 2.64
N VAL A 42 -22.62 13.28 2.89
CA VAL A 42 -22.87 12.24 1.88
C VAL A 42 -23.59 11.07 2.51
N GLY A 43 -24.57 10.52 1.81
CA GLY A 43 -25.27 9.32 2.25
C GLY A 43 -24.34 8.10 2.27
N VAL A 44 -24.57 7.21 3.23
CA VAL A 44 -23.89 5.90 3.27
C VAL A 44 -24.15 5.11 1.99
N THR A 45 -25.37 5.19 1.45
CA THR A 45 -25.78 4.50 0.22
C THR A 45 -25.02 5.00 -1.02
N GLU A 46 -24.85 6.33 -1.13
CA GLU A 46 -24.12 6.97 -2.24
C GLU A 46 -22.65 6.56 -2.19
N SER A 47 -22.06 6.62 -0.99
CA SER A 47 -20.68 6.17 -0.77
C SER A 47 -20.50 4.70 -1.10
N PHE A 48 -21.44 3.84 -0.68
CA PHE A 48 -21.41 2.43 -0.98
C PHE A 48 -21.46 2.18 -2.50
N LEU A 49 -22.37 2.82 -3.23
CA LEU A 49 -22.51 2.61 -4.68
C LEU A 49 -21.28 3.12 -5.44
N ALA A 50 -20.81 4.33 -5.11
CA ALA A 50 -19.66 4.94 -5.76
C ALA A 50 -18.37 4.14 -5.52
N VAL A 51 -18.12 3.70 -4.29
CA VAL A 51 -16.94 2.89 -3.95
C VAL A 51 -17.03 1.50 -4.58
N SER A 52 -18.21 0.89 -4.64
CA SER A 52 -18.41 -0.40 -5.33
C SER A 52 -18.04 -0.29 -6.80
N ALA A 53 -18.54 0.75 -7.48
CA ALA A 53 -18.25 1.00 -8.90
C ALA A 53 -16.77 1.32 -9.13
N MET A 54 -16.16 2.10 -8.24
CA MET A 54 -14.74 2.39 -8.26
C MET A 54 -13.88 1.11 -8.14
N LEU A 55 -14.22 0.23 -7.20
CA LEU A 55 -13.52 -1.04 -7.02
C LEU A 55 -13.69 -1.95 -8.24
N PHE A 56 -14.86 -1.95 -8.87
CA PHE A 56 -15.09 -2.65 -10.13
C PHE A 56 -14.22 -2.11 -11.28
N VAL A 57 -14.10 -0.79 -11.43
CA VAL A 57 -13.18 -0.22 -12.43
C VAL A 57 -11.73 -0.58 -12.12
N LYS A 58 -11.35 -0.59 -10.84
CA LYS A 58 -10.00 -0.96 -10.39
C LYS A 58 -9.66 -2.43 -10.69
N THR A 59 -10.63 -3.35 -10.70
CA THR A 59 -10.37 -4.74 -11.11
C THR A 59 -10.25 -4.89 -12.63
N LEU A 60 -10.93 -4.04 -13.40
CA LEU A 60 -10.82 -4.02 -14.88
C LEU A 60 -9.54 -3.35 -15.38
N LEU A 61 -8.95 -2.44 -14.62
CA LEU A 61 -7.71 -1.74 -14.96
C LEU A 61 -6.54 -2.24 -14.11
N PRO A 62 -5.96 -3.43 -14.40
CA PRO A 62 -4.90 -4.02 -13.59
C PRO A 62 -3.56 -3.27 -13.65
N VAL A 63 -3.37 -2.35 -14.60
CA VAL A 63 -2.10 -1.62 -14.77
C VAL A 63 -2.39 -0.22 -15.30
N THR A 64 -2.29 0.80 -14.45
CA THR A 64 -2.23 2.18 -14.91
C THR A 64 -0.95 2.83 -14.43
N PHE A 65 -0.14 3.29 -15.39
CA PHE A 65 1.06 4.10 -15.17
C PHE A 65 0.62 5.50 -14.69
N GLY A 66 0.15 5.60 -13.44
CA GLY A 66 -0.42 6.83 -12.91
C GLY A 66 -1.40 6.63 -11.75
N ASP A 67 -1.03 5.81 -10.75
CA ASP A 67 -1.87 5.52 -9.57
C ASP A 67 -2.39 6.78 -8.83
N LEU A 68 -1.65 7.89 -8.97
CA LEU A 68 -2.04 9.24 -8.57
C LEU A 68 -2.66 9.97 -9.77
N GLY A 69 -3.94 10.30 -9.65
CA GLY A 69 -4.75 11.00 -10.65
C GLY A 69 -5.89 10.12 -11.18
N ILE A 70 -5.62 8.84 -11.46
CA ILE A 70 -6.65 7.92 -11.98
C ILE A 70 -7.60 7.47 -10.87
N ARG A 71 -7.06 7.14 -9.69
CA ARG A 71 -7.89 6.73 -8.55
C ARG A 71 -8.83 7.85 -8.12
N GLU A 72 -8.30 9.06 -8.02
CA GLU A 72 -8.99 10.28 -7.65
C GLU A 72 -10.00 10.66 -8.75
N GLY A 73 -9.60 10.58 -10.03
CA GLY A 73 -10.48 10.83 -11.16
C GLY A 73 -11.66 9.86 -11.23
N ILE A 74 -11.44 8.57 -10.98
CA ILE A 74 -12.51 7.56 -10.90
C ILE A 74 -13.46 7.87 -9.73
N ALA A 75 -12.92 8.24 -8.56
CA ALA A 75 -13.74 8.60 -7.42
C ALA A 75 -14.61 9.83 -7.72
N VAL A 76 -14.01 10.91 -8.23
CA VAL A 76 -14.74 12.13 -8.61
C VAL A 76 -15.80 11.83 -9.67
N PHE A 77 -15.48 11.02 -10.68
CA PHE A 77 -16.41 10.61 -11.71
C PHE A 77 -17.65 9.90 -11.14
N PHE A 78 -17.46 8.91 -10.26
CA PHE A 78 -18.59 8.17 -9.71
C PHE A 78 -19.39 8.97 -8.68
N TYR A 79 -18.73 9.76 -7.83
CA TYR A 79 -19.42 10.63 -6.88
C TYR A 79 -20.14 11.80 -7.58
N GLY A 80 -19.69 12.21 -8.77
CA GLY A 80 -20.36 13.21 -9.60
C GLY A 80 -21.79 12.82 -10.00
N PHE A 81 -22.08 11.53 -10.15
CA PHE A 81 -23.46 11.06 -10.41
C PHE A 81 -24.43 11.33 -9.24
N PHE A 82 -23.91 11.52 -8.03
CA PHE A 82 -24.68 11.81 -6.83
C PHE A 82 -24.66 13.30 -6.45
N ALA A 83 -24.22 14.18 -7.36
CA ALA A 83 -24.09 15.62 -7.15
C ALA A 83 -23.21 16.01 -5.94
N VAL A 84 -22.27 15.15 -5.58
CA VAL A 84 -21.30 15.41 -4.49
C VAL A 84 -20.18 16.31 -5.02
N SER A 85 -19.72 17.23 -4.17
CA SER A 85 -18.65 18.17 -4.53
C SER A 85 -17.38 17.45 -4.99
N GLU A 86 -16.96 17.70 -6.24
CA GLU A 86 -15.76 17.11 -6.84
C GLU A 86 -14.51 17.40 -6.01
N ALA A 87 -14.38 18.64 -5.52
CA ALA A 87 -13.27 19.07 -4.69
C ALA A 87 -13.22 18.31 -3.35
N ALA A 88 -14.38 18.04 -2.74
CA ALA A 88 -14.46 17.27 -1.51
C ALA A 88 -13.98 15.82 -1.71
N VAL A 89 -14.44 15.17 -2.78
CA VAL A 89 -14.08 13.79 -3.11
C VAL A 89 -12.61 13.66 -3.50
N PHE A 90 -12.09 14.63 -4.27
CA PHE A 90 -10.68 14.68 -4.62
C PHE A 90 -9.78 14.80 -3.38
N ASN A 91 -10.08 15.75 -2.48
CA ASN A 91 -9.35 15.95 -1.25
C ASN A 91 -9.42 14.71 -0.33
N ALA A 92 -10.60 14.09 -0.20
CA ALA A 92 -10.78 12.86 0.55
C ALA A 92 -9.93 11.72 -0.02
N SER A 93 -9.96 11.49 -1.33
CA SER A 93 -9.19 10.42 -1.98
C SER A 93 -7.68 10.63 -1.87
N LEU A 94 -7.21 11.89 -1.92
CA LEU A 94 -5.81 12.24 -1.70
C LEU A 94 -5.39 11.96 -0.25
N LEU A 95 -6.23 12.32 0.73
CA LEU A 95 -5.98 12.05 2.14
C LEU A 95 -5.89 10.54 2.42
N ILE A 96 -6.78 9.74 1.83
CA ILE A 96 -6.73 8.27 1.90
C ILE A 96 -5.38 7.75 1.40
N PHE A 97 -4.88 8.27 0.28
CA PHE A 97 -3.58 7.85 -0.26
C PHE A 97 -2.41 8.25 0.62
N VAL A 98 -2.45 9.46 1.18
CA VAL A 98 -1.42 9.90 2.12
C VAL A 98 -1.37 8.95 3.32
N LEU A 99 -2.54 8.62 3.88
CA LEU A 99 -2.63 7.75 5.05
C LEU A 99 -2.24 6.30 4.75
N ASN A 100 -2.73 5.73 3.65
CA ASN A 100 -2.57 4.31 3.36
C ASN A 100 -1.29 3.96 2.59
N PHE A 101 -0.73 4.89 1.81
CA PHE A 101 0.42 4.62 0.95
C PHE A 101 1.62 5.50 1.28
N LEU A 102 1.44 6.83 1.34
CA LEU A 102 2.56 7.75 1.51
C LEU A 102 3.21 7.63 2.89
N LEU A 103 2.40 7.54 3.96
CA LEU A 103 2.89 7.37 5.33
C LEU A 103 3.73 6.08 5.48
N PRO A 104 3.23 4.89 5.08
CA PRO A 104 4.04 3.68 5.10
C PRO A 104 5.31 3.77 4.24
N ALA A 105 5.24 4.38 3.06
CA ALA A 105 6.41 4.55 2.19
C ALA A 105 7.49 5.44 2.82
N LEU A 106 7.08 6.53 3.49
CA LEU A 106 8.01 7.43 4.16
C LEU A 106 8.69 6.77 5.36
N LEU A 107 7.91 6.06 6.20
CA LEU A 107 8.43 5.29 7.32
C LEU A 107 9.37 4.18 6.86
N GLY A 108 9.00 3.45 5.80
CA GLY A 108 9.84 2.41 5.21
C GLY A 108 11.16 2.95 4.67
N THR A 109 11.11 4.11 4.00
CA THR A 109 12.30 4.78 3.47
C THR A 109 13.23 5.25 4.61
N PHE A 110 12.69 5.86 5.66
CA PHE A 110 13.47 6.25 6.84
C PHE A 110 14.18 5.06 7.50
N TYR A 111 13.46 3.94 7.65
CA TYR A 111 14.02 2.70 8.21
C TYR A 111 15.11 2.10 7.30
N LEU A 112 14.90 2.12 5.98
CA LEU A 112 15.87 1.62 5.01
C LEU A 112 17.18 2.42 5.03
N PHE A 113 17.11 3.74 5.15
CA PHE A 113 18.31 4.58 5.28
C PHE A 113 19.13 4.20 6.51
N LYS A 114 18.47 4.01 7.68
CA LYS A 114 19.13 3.58 8.91
C LYS A 114 19.80 2.20 8.79
N LEU A 115 19.13 1.25 8.13
CA LEU A 115 19.72 -0.07 7.87
C LEU A 115 20.92 0.00 6.93
N ARG A 116 20.90 0.91 5.94
CA ARG A 116 22.00 1.08 4.99
C ARG A 116 23.27 1.60 5.67
N GLU A 117 23.12 2.53 6.61
CA GLU A 117 24.23 3.05 7.43
C GLU A 117 24.84 1.96 8.32
N LEU A 118 24.00 1.15 8.98
CA LEU A 118 24.47 0.02 9.80
C LEU A 118 25.22 -1.03 8.97
N LYS A 119 24.78 -1.26 7.73
CA LYS A 119 25.45 -2.21 6.83
C LYS A 119 26.84 -1.70 6.39
N GLN A 120 26.97 -0.40 6.08
CA GLN A 120 28.24 0.21 5.69
C GLN A 120 29.29 0.20 6.81
N ASN A 121 28.88 0.44 8.05
CA ASN A 121 29.78 0.42 9.19
C ASN A 121 30.38 -0.98 9.43
N ASN A 122 29.57 -2.03 9.32
CA ASN A 122 30.02 -3.42 9.50
C ASN A 122 30.90 -3.94 8.37
N THR A 123 30.72 -3.44 7.13
CA THR A 123 31.62 -3.82 6.01
C THR A 123 32.99 -3.15 6.15
N SER A 124 33.00 -1.91 6.65
CA SER A 124 34.25 -1.16 6.88
C SER A 124 35.08 -1.76 8.01
N THR A 125 34.45 -2.20 9.10
CA THR A 125 35.15 -2.87 10.22
C THR A 125 35.64 -4.27 9.85
N SER A 126 34.89 -5.03 9.05
CA SER A 126 35.31 -6.37 8.59
C SER A 126 36.49 -6.32 7.60
N ASN A 127 36.56 -5.32 6.72
CA ASN A 127 37.69 -5.17 5.81
C ASN A 127 38.95 -4.62 6.50
N ALA A 128 38.78 -3.83 7.56
CA ALA A 128 39.91 -3.35 8.36
C ALA A 128 40.58 -4.48 9.17
N SER A 129 39.80 -5.43 9.71
CA SER A 129 40.34 -6.54 10.50
C SER A 129 41.06 -7.61 9.66
N SER A 130 40.60 -7.88 8.44
CA SER A 130 41.29 -8.80 7.51
C SER A 130 42.62 -8.20 7.00
N GLY A 131 42.65 -6.91 6.65
CA GLY A 131 43.86 -6.24 6.18
C GLY A 131 44.98 -6.17 7.22
N VAL A 132 44.66 -5.99 8.51
CA VAL A 132 45.65 -6.00 9.60
C VAL A 132 46.25 -7.40 9.81
N PHE A 133 45.45 -8.46 9.62
CA PHE A 133 45.93 -9.84 9.76
C PHE A 133 46.91 -10.22 8.64
N ASP A 134 46.60 -9.83 7.39
CA ASP A 134 47.48 -10.07 6.24
C ASP A 134 48.80 -9.28 6.32
N ALA A 135 48.76 -8.03 6.76
CA ALA A 135 49.96 -7.22 6.97
C ALA A 135 50.89 -7.80 8.05
N THR A 136 50.31 -8.39 9.11
CA THR A 136 51.06 -9.04 10.19
C THR A 136 51.73 -10.34 9.74
N LEU A 137 51.09 -11.10 8.84
CA LEU A 137 51.68 -12.31 8.25
C LEU A 137 52.81 -11.99 7.26
N ALA A 138 52.68 -10.89 6.49
CA ALA A 138 53.71 -10.46 5.56
C ALA A 138 54.99 -9.96 6.24
N SER A 139 54.87 -9.31 7.41
CA SER A 139 56.03 -8.84 8.18
C SER A 139 56.81 -9.95 8.90
N LYS A 140 56.28 -11.18 8.93
CA LYS A 140 56.88 -12.33 9.63
C LYS A 140 57.61 -13.31 8.69
N LYS A 141 57.68 -13.00 7.39
CA LYS A 141 58.51 -13.67 6.38
C LYS A 141 59.75 -12.83 6.08
#